data_AF-I9A3N9-F1
#
_entry.id   AF-I9A3N9-F1
#
_cell.length_a   1.000
_cell.length_b   1.000
_cell.length_c   1.000
_cell.angle_alpha   90.00
_cell.angle_beta   90.00
_cell.angle_gamma   90.00
#
_symmetry.space_group_name_H-M   'P 1'
#
loop_
_entity.id
_entity.type
_entity.pdbx_description
1 polymer ?
#
loop_
_entity_poly.entity_id
_entity_poly.type
_entity_poly.pdbx_seq_one_letter_code
_entity_poly.pdbx_strand_id
1 'polypeptide(L)'
;MINTSTSDENLCGLKRADFQTTVNGKQTDLFILKNENGAEIAVTNYGGAVLAIMVPDKNGKYANVIQGHDSITHVINSHEPFLSTLIGRYGNRIAGGKFILEGKEYSLTINNGPNSLHGGPTGFHTRIWDAEQETPQSLKLHYLSADGEEGFPGNLDIHVTYTLSNQNEFIITYHATTDKTTLVNLTHHGFFSLSGIANPTATVDNNIVTINADFYTPIDNVSIPTGEIAKVEGTPMDFRTPQRVDSRINDPFEQLEFGAGYDHCYVLNKREAGTLSFAAKCVEPESGRSMEVYTTEPGVQVYTSNWHNGFEGAHGATFPARSAICFEAQHFPDTPNKGHFPSCVLHPGETYNQVTIYKFGVEK
;
A
#
# COMPACT_ATOMS: atom_id res chain seq x y z
N MET A 1 -10.96 -14.79 -16.64
CA MET A 1 -11.44 -14.47 -15.29
C MET A 1 -12.02 -15.73 -14.67
N ILE A 2 -11.48 -16.15 -13.53
CA ILE A 2 -11.97 -17.28 -12.73
C ILE A 2 -12.35 -16.70 -11.36
N ASN A 3 -13.55 -17.00 -10.85
CA ASN A 3 -14.05 -16.44 -9.60
C ASN A 3 -14.82 -17.51 -8.82
N THR A 4 -14.35 -17.86 -7.63
CA THR A 4 -15.01 -18.85 -6.75
C THR A 4 -16.16 -18.24 -5.93
N SER A 5 -16.24 -16.92 -5.83
CA SER A 5 -17.28 -16.20 -5.11
C SER A 5 -18.54 -16.03 -5.97
N THR A 6 -19.48 -16.96 -5.84
CA THR A 6 -20.77 -16.93 -6.56
C THR A 6 -21.95 -16.48 -5.70
N SER A 7 -21.75 -16.23 -4.40
CA SER A 7 -22.77 -15.70 -3.48
C SER A 7 -22.40 -14.31 -2.95
N ASP A 8 -23.43 -13.48 -2.75
CA ASP A 8 -23.31 -12.19 -2.07
C ASP A 8 -23.28 -12.34 -0.52
N GLU A 9 -23.21 -13.57 -0.01
CA GLU A 9 -23.06 -13.83 1.43
C GLU A 9 -21.60 -13.63 1.84
N ASN A 10 -21.28 -12.42 2.29
CA ASN A 10 -19.96 -12.02 2.78
C ASN A 10 -20.10 -11.10 4.01
N LEU A 11 -19.05 -11.04 4.84
CA LEU A 11 -19.07 -10.29 6.10
C LEU A 11 -19.08 -8.78 5.89
N CYS A 12 -18.45 -8.30 4.80
CA CYS A 12 -18.36 -6.87 4.51
C CYS A 12 -19.65 -6.28 3.92
N GLY A 13 -20.58 -7.10 3.42
CA GLY A 13 -21.86 -6.66 2.86
C GLY A 13 -21.77 -6.10 1.43
N LEU A 14 -20.61 -6.21 0.79
CA LEU A 14 -20.40 -5.76 -0.59
C LEU A 14 -21.13 -6.67 -1.57
N LYS A 15 -21.77 -6.09 -2.57
CA LYS A 15 -22.53 -6.84 -3.57
C LYS A 15 -21.73 -6.94 -4.85
N ARG A 16 -21.59 -8.14 -5.40
CA ARG A 16 -20.80 -8.36 -6.61
C ARG A 16 -21.28 -7.53 -7.79
N ALA A 17 -22.61 -7.38 -7.94
CA ALA A 17 -23.22 -6.59 -9.00
C ALA A 17 -22.78 -5.12 -9.02
N ASP A 18 -22.46 -4.52 -7.86
CA ASP A 18 -22.03 -3.12 -7.75
C ASP A 18 -20.57 -2.92 -8.22
N PHE A 19 -19.86 -4.01 -8.50
CA PHE A 19 -18.49 -4.00 -9.01
C PHE A 19 -18.35 -4.51 -10.45
N GLN A 20 -19.44 -4.95 -11.08
CA GLN A 20 -19.42 -5.50 -12.43
C GLN A 20 -19.76 -4.43 -13.47
N THR A 21 -18.76 -4.04 -14.24
CA THR A 21 -18.93 -3.17 -15.42
C THR A 21 -17.81 -3.41 -16.43
N THR A 22 -17.92 -2.77 -17.60
CA THR A 22 -16.86 -2.76 -18.60
C THR A 22 -16.13 -1.44 -18.57
N VAL A 23 -14.83 -1.46 -18.27
CA VAL A 23 -13.95 -0.28 -18.33
C VAL A 23 -12.88 -0.56 -19.37
N ASN A 24 -12.77 0.30 -20.38
CA ASN A 24 -11.77 0.20 -21.44
C ASN A 24 -11.72 -1.20 -22.11
N GLY A 25 -12.88 -1.83 -22.30
CA GLY A 25 -13.01 -3.15 -22.92
C GLY A 25 -12.68 -4.34 -22.01
N LYS A 26 -12.33 -4.12 -20.74
CA LYS A 26 -12.13 -5.18 -19.74
C LYS A 26 -13.27 -5.18 -18.70
N GLN A 27 -13.63 -6.37 -18.22
CA GLN A 27 -14.62 -6.52 -17.15
C GLN A 27 -13.99 -6.28 -15.78
N THR A 28 -14.68 -5.56 -14.92
CA THR A 28 -14.40 -5.49 -13.49
C THR A 28 -15.28 -6.48 -12.74
N ASP A 29 -14.81 -6.96 -11.58
CA ASP A 29 -15.56 -7.88 -10.73
C ASP A 29 -15.16 -7.73 -9.25
N LEU A 30 -15.90 -8.39 -8.36
CA LEU A 30 -15.63 -8.52 -6.93
C LEU A 30 -15.16 -9.94 -6.61
N PHE A 31 -14.11 -10.05 -5.82
CA PHE A 31 -13.51 -11.30 -5.34
C PHE A 31 -13.49 -11.30 -3.82
N ILE A 32 -13.93 -12.39 -3.20
CA ILE A 32 -13.95 -12.51 -1.74
C ILE A 32 -13.01 -13.65 -1.33
N LEU A 33 -11.92 -13.30 -0.65
CA LEU A 33 -11.03 -14.25 -0.01
C LEU A 33 -11.55 -14.57 1.40
N LYS A 34 -11.61 -15.85 1.78
CA LYS A 34 -12.06 -16.32 3.10
C LYS A 34 -11.10 -17.37 3.64
N ASN A 35 -10.76 -17.28 4.93
CA ASN A 35 -10.03 -18.35 5.61
C ASN A 35 -10.95 -19.19 6.52
N GLU A 36 -10.40 -20.26 7.09
CA GLU A 36 -11.13 -21.17 7.97
C GLU A 36 -11.53 -20.54 9.32
N ASN A 37 -10.88 -19.43 9.70
CA ASN A 37 -11.12 -18.73 10.97
C ASN A 37 -12.16 -17.60 10.86
N GLY A 38 -12.76 -17.42 9.68
CA GLY A 38 -13.81 -16.44 9.43
C GLY A 38 -13.33 -15.05 9.05
N ALA A 39 -12.01 -14.82 8.91
CA ALA A 39 -11.52 -13.58 8.31
C ALA A 39 -11.86 -13.54 6.82
N GLU A 40 -12.11 -12.34 6.32
CA GLU A 40 -12.52 -12.10 4.94
C GLU A 40 -11.81 -10.88 4.35
N ILE A 41 -11.41 -10.97 3.08
CA ILE A 41 -10.88 -9.83 2.32
C ILE A 41 -11.67 -9.69 1.02
N ALA A 42 -12.19 -8.50 0.77
CA ALA A 42 -12.87 -8.17 -0.48
C ALA A 42 -11.93 -7.38 -1.40
N VAL A 43 -11.86 -7.79 -2.66
CA VAL A 43 -10.94 -7.23 -3.66
C VAL A 43 -11.67 -7.00 -4.97
N THR A 44 -11.37 -5.91 -5.68
CA THR A 44 -11.72 -5.77 -7.10
C THR A 44 -10.46 -5.83 -7.97
N ASN A 45 -10.61 -6.33 -9.19
CA ASN A 45 -9.52 -6.35 -10.17
C ASN A 45 -9.23 -4.98 -10.81
N TYR A 46 -10.03 -3.95 -10.51
CA TYR A 46 -9.65 -2.58 -10.81
C TYR A 46 -8.61 -2.10 -9.79
N GLY A 47 -7.40 -1.77 -10.25
CA GLY A 47 -6.28 -1.36 -9.40
C GLY A 47 -5.77 -2.44 -8.44
N GLY A 48 -6.30 -3.66 -8.51
CA GLY A 48 -6.13 -4.67 -7.47
C GLY A 48 -6.57 -4.17 -6.09
N ALA A 49 -7.59 -3.30 -6.04
CA ALA A 49 -7.97 -2.59 -4.83
C ALA A 49 -8.56 -3.52 -3.76
N VAL A 50 -8.08 -3.38 -2.53
CA VAL A 50 -8.65 -4.04 -1.36
C VAL A 50 -9.74 -3.15 -0.76
N LEU A 51 -10.97 -3.63 -0.82
CA LEU A 51 -12.19 -2.90 -0.49
C LEU A 51 -12.59 -3.09 0.98
N ALA A 52 -12.31 -4.26 1.53
CA ALA A 52 -12.58 -4.58 2.93
C ALA A 52 -11.62 -5.65 3.45
N ILE A 53 -11.29 -5.56 4.74
CA ILE A 53 -10.61 -6.60 5.53
C ILE A 53 -11.41 -6.75 6.82
N MET A 54 -12.10 -7.88 6.96
CA MET A 54 -12.96 -8.18 8.11
C MET A 54 -12.20 -9.02 9.12
N VAL A 55 -11.92 -8.44 10.29
CA VAL A 55 -11.19 -9.12 11.38
C VAL A 55 -11.82 -8.86 12.75
N PRO A 56 -11.76 -9.83 13.68
CA PRO A 56 -12.38 -9.70 15.01
C PRO A 56 -11.56 -8.78 15.94
N ASP A 57 -12.24 -8.15 16.89
CA ASP A 57 -11.63 -7.51 18.05
C ASP A 57 -11.42 -8.49 19.21
N LYS A 58 -10.96 -8.00 20.37
CA LYS A 58 -10.76 -8.81 21.59
C LYS A 58 -12.01 -9.46 22.17
N ASN A 59 -13.20 -9.02 21.72
CA ASN A 59 -14.50 -9.58 22.09
C ASN A 59 -15.11 -10.45 20.98
N GLY A 60 -14.38 -10.69 19.87
CA GLY A 60 -14.85 -11.46 18.73
C GLY A 60 -15.75 -10.69 17.75
N LYS A 61 -15.89 -9.36 17.91
CA LYS A 61 -16.70 -8.53 17.01
C LYS A 61 -15.88 -8.14 15.78
N TYR A 62 -16.39 -8.51 14.60
CA TYR A 62 -15.79 -8.15 13.32
C TYR A 62 -16.03 -6.68 12.96
N ALA A 63 -15.04 -6.06 12.34
CA ALA A 63 -15.17 -4.78 11.65
C ALA A 63 -14.28 -4.75 10.41
N ASN A 64 -14.62 -3.89 9.44
CA ASN A 64 -13.75 -3.61 8.30
C ASN A 64 -12.62 -2.67 8.73
N VAL A 65 -11.37 -3.14 8.67
CA VAL A 65 -10.18 -2.40 9.14
C VAL A 65 -9.38 -1.72 8.04
N ILE A 66 -9.90 -1.68 6.80
CA ILE A 66 -9.27 -0.95 5.69
C ILE A 66 -10.27 -0.01 5.05
N GLN A 67 -9.79 1.17 4.64
CA GLN A 67 -10.60 2.15 3.92
C GLN A 67 -10.73 1.75 2.45
N GLY A 68 -11.96 1.81 1.94
CA GLY A 68 -12.32 1.40 0.59
C GLY A 68 -13.73 1.85 0.24
N HIS A 69 -14.20 1.43 -0.93
CA HIS A 69 -15.47 1.84 -1.52
C HIS A 69 -16.42 0.65 -1.71
N ASP A 70 -17.72 0.93 -1.83
CA ASP A 70 -18.77 -0.08 -1.97
C ASP A 70 -19.31 -0.25 -3.40
N SER A 71 -18.74 0.46 -4.38
CA SER A 71 -19.04 0.26 -5.80
C SER A 71 -17.83 0.57 -6.69
N ILE A 72 -17.80 -0.03 -7.89
CA ILE A 72 -16.73 0.27 -8.87
C ILE A 72 -16.73 1.73 -9.31
N THR A 73 -17.90 2.38 -9.35
CA THR A 73 -18.01 3.80 -9.71
C THR A 73 -17.30 4.67 -8.67
N HIS A 74 -17.45 4.34 -7.38
CA HIS A 74 -16.76 5.05 -6.30
C HIS A 74 -15.25 4.76 -6.29
N VAL A 75 -14.83 3.52 -6.59
CA VAL A 75 -13.39 3.19 -6.76
C VAL A 75 -12.75 4.03 -7.86
N ILE A 76 -13.36 4.10 -9.05
CA ILE A 76 -12.82 4.84 -10.20
C ILE A 76 -12.75 6.34 -9.95
N ASN A 77 -13.75 6.90 -9.25
CA ASN A 77 -13.89 8.33 -9.02
C ASN A 77 -13.49 8.74 -7.58
N SER A 78 -12.70 7.91 -6.91
CA SER A 78 -12.28 8.14 -5.53
C SER A 78 -11.59 9.50 -5.41
N HIS A 79 -11.89 10.22 -4.32
CA HIS A 79 -11.18 11.46 -4.01
C HIS A 79 -9.68 11.21 -3.76
N GLU A 80 -9.36 10.08 -3.13
CA GLU A 80 -8.01 9.55 -2.99
C GLU A 80 -7.82 8.44 -4.05
N PRO A 81 -7.12 8.72 -5.18
CA PRO A 81 -6.98 7.76 -6.28
C PRO A 81 -6.15 6.52 -5.91
N PHE A 82 -5.34 6.58 -4.85
CA PHE A 82 -4.47 5.47 -4.42
C PHE A 82 -5.08 4.65 -3.26
N LEU A 83 -6.35 4.88 -2.91
CA LEU A 83 -7.01 4.30 -1.74
C LEU A 83 -6.99 2.76 -1.78
N SER A 84 -6.07 2.15 -1.03
CA SER A 84 -5.96 0.70 -0.86
C SER A 84 -5.78 -0.06 -2.17
N THR A 85 -4.99 0.49 -3.10
CA THR A 85 -4.70 -0.08 -4.43
C THR A 85 -3.26 -0.59 -4.58
N LEU A 86 -3.01 -1.37 -5.63
CA LEU A 86 -1.66 -1.63 -6.14
C LEU A 86 -1.04 -0.40 -6.75
N ILE A 87 0.25 -0.20 -6.47
CA ILE A 87 1.03 0.92 -6.94
C ILE A 87 2.17 0.43 -7.83
N GLY A 88 2.35 1.12 -8.95
CA GLY A 88 3.47 0.91 -9.87
C GLY A 88 3.28 1.71 -11.17
N ARG A 89 4.27 1.75 -12.06
CA ARG A 89 5.50 0.92 -12.07
C ARG A 89 6.51 1.24 -10.96
N TYR A 90 6.45 2.46 -10.41
CA TYR A 90 7.31 2.92 -9.33
C TYR A 90 6.48 3.54 -8.19
N GLY A 91 6.55 2.95 -7.00
CA GLY A 91 5.94 3.45 -5.77
C GLY A 91 6.67 4.68 -5.22
N ASN A 92 5.88 5.59 -4.65
CA ASN A 92 6.33 6.90 -4.18
C ASN A 92 6.85 7.81 -5.30
N ARG A 93 7.70 8.79 -4.97
CA ARG A 93 8.08 9.91 -5.83
C ARG A 93 9.38 9.66 -6.59
N ILE A 94 9.45 10.24 -7.79
CA ILE A 94 10.68 10.48 -8.57
C ILE A 94 10.79 11.98 -8.80
N ALA A 95 11.91 12.56 -8.36
CA ALA A 95 12.17 13.99 -8.39
C ALA A 95 12.12 14.54 -9.82
N GLY A 96 11.36 15.62 -10.03
CA GLY A 96 11.23 16.25 -11.34
C GLY A 96 10.60 15.37 -12.42
N GLY A 97 10.07 14.18 -12.06
CA GLY A 97 9.62 13.17 -13.01
C GLY A 97 10.71 12.73 -13.98
N LYS A 98 11.98 12.71 -13.56
CA LYS A 98 13.11 12.36 -14.42
C LYS A 98 14.07 11.41 -13.74
N PHE A 99 14.70 10.58 -14.55
CA PHE A 99 15.79 9.71 -14.12
C PHE A 99 16.69 9.38 -15.32
N ILE A 100 17.90 8.92 -15.02
CA ILE A 100 18.83 8.40 -16.03
C ILE A 100 18.93 6.89 -15.87
N LEU A 101 18.73 6.16 -16.96
CA LEU A 101 18.88 4.71 -17.00
C LEU A 101 19.74 4.33 -18.21
N GLU A 102 20.83 3.61 -17.96
CA GLU A 102 21.83 3.23 -18.98
C GLU A 102 22.34 4.41 -19.81
N GLY A 103 22.55 5.56 -19.16
CA GLY A 103 23.04 6.79 -19.80
C GLY A 103 22.00 7.57 -20.62
N LYS A 104 20.73 7.13 -20.65
CA LYS A 104 19.62 7.83 -21.29
C LYS A 104 18.71 8.49 -20.25
N GLU A 105 18.36 9.75 -20.46
CA GLU A 105 17.33 10.45 -19.68
C GLU A 105 15.93 9.99 -20.10
N TYR A 106 15.08 9.73 -19.10
CA TYR A 106 13.66 9.44 -19.25
C TYR A 106 12.85 10.53 -18.54
N SER A 107 11.68 10.84 -19.10
CA SER A 107 10.73 11.80 -18.53
C SER A 107 9.40 11.11 -18.29
N LEU A 108 8.87 11.29 -17.09
CA LEU A 108 7.61 10.77 -16.58
C LEU A 108 6.58 11.90 -16.50
N THR A 109 5.31 11.53 -16.44
CA THR A 109 4.23 12.50 -16.22
C THR A 109 4.36 13.15 -14.84
N ILE A 110 4.28 14.48 -14.78
CA ILE A 110 4.23 15.23 -13.53
C ILE A 110 2.79 15.26 -13.01
N ASN A 111 2.50 14.49 -11.97
CA ASN A 111 1.18 14.38 -11.36
C ASN A 111 1.15 14.78 -9.87
N ASN A 112 2.29 15.15 -9.27
CA ASN A 112 2.35 15.62 -7.89
C ASN A 112 3.33 16.77 -7.73
N GLY A 113 2.83 18.01 -7.75
CA GLY A 113 3.67 19.21 -7.69
C GLY A 113 4.67 19.22 -8.85
N PRO A 114 6.00 19.32 -8.60
CA PRO A 114 7.02 19.20 -9.64
C PRO A 114 7.47 17.76 -9.92
N ASN A 115 6.86 16.74 -9.29
CA ASN A 115 7.36 15.36 -9.27
C ASN A 115 6.39 14.38 -9.95
N SER A 116 6.91 13.19 -10.28
CA SER A 116 6.10 12.02 -10.65
C SER A 116 5.86 11.19 -9.39
N LEU A 117 4.62 10.74 -9.17
CA LEU A 117 4.18 9.99 -8.00
C LEU A 117 3.43 8.72 -8.42
N HIS A 118 3.75 7.59 -7.78
CA HIS A 118 2.99 6.33 -7.85
C HIS A 118 2.76 5.80 -9.28
N GLY A 119 3.76 5.98 -10.14
CA GLY A 119 3.73 5.52 -11.52
C GLY A 119 2.89 6.37 -12.48
N GLY A 120 2.49 7.59 -12.10
CA GLY A 120 1.79 8.53 -12.97
C GLY A 120 0.25 8.50 -12.80
N PRO A 121 -0.48 9.39 -13.50
CA PRO A 121 -1.94 9.54 -13.34
C PRO A 121 -2.75 8.33 -13.79
N THR A 122 -2.20 7.47 -14.65
CA THR A 122 -2.80 6.21 -15.07
C THR A 122 -1.91 5.01 -14.69
N GLY A 123 -1.22 5.12 -13.56
CA GLY A 123 -0.45 4.02 -12.97
C GLY A 123 -1.31 2.80 -12.63
N PHE A 124 -0.69 1.81 -12.00
CA PHE A 124 -1.30 0.48 -11.80
C PHE A 124 -2.61 0.47 -11.01
N HIS A 125 -2.82 1.47 -10.16
CA HIS A 125 -4.05 1.71 -9.40
C HIS A 125 -5.31 1.94 -10.29
N THR A 126 -5.13 2.35 -11.55
CA THR A 126 -6.23 2.57 -12.51
C THR A 126 -6.44 1.44 -13.51
N ARG A 127 -5.59 0.41 -13.47
CA ARG A 127 -5.58 -0.67 -14.48
C ARG A 127 -6.55 -1.78 -14.09
N ILE A 128 -7.14 -2.41 -15.10
CA ILE A 128 -7.98 -3.59 -14.91
C ILE A 128 -7.09 -4.81 -15.09
N TRP A 129 -6.81 -5.46 -13.97
CA TRP A 129 -5.99 -6.66 -13.89
C TRP A 129 -6.79 -7.87 -14.36
N ASP A 130 -6.12 -8.76 -15.07
CA ASP A 130 -6.68 -10.08 -15.37
C ASP A 130 -6.64 -10.90 -14.09
N ALA A 131 -7.79 -11.43 -13.68
CA ALA A 131 -7.99 -11.94 -12.32
C ALA A 131 -8.45 -13.41 -12.30
N GLU A 132 -7.78 -14.20 -11.48
CA GLU A 132 -8.03 -15.64 -11.31
C GLU A 132 -8.02 -16.02 -9.83
N GLN A 133 -9.21 -16.25 -9.28
CA GLN A 133 -9.39 -16.82 -7.95
C GLN A 133 -9.65 -18.32 -8.09
N GLU A 134 -8.59 -19.12 -8.00
CA GLU A 134 -8.67 -20.58 -8.12
C GLU A 134 -9.09 -21.25 -6.80
N THR A 135 -8.88 -20.57 -5.67
CA THR A 135 -9.23 -21.07 -4.33
C THR A 135 -9.90 -19.97 -3.49
N PRO A 136 -10.66 -20.32 -2.45
CA PRO A 136 -11.25 -19.34 -1.55
C PRO A 136 -10.22 -18.43 -0.84
N GLN A 137 -8.95 -18.82 -0.77
CA GLN A 137 -7.91 -18.11 -0.04
C GLN A 137 -6.92 -17.36 -0.94
N SER A 138 -6.99 -17.49 -2.26
CA SER A 138 -5.99 -16.92 -3.15
C SER A 138 -6.60 -16.30 -4.41
N LEU A 139 -6.17 -15.07 -4.73
CA LEU A 139 -6.48 -14.35 -5.96
C LEU A 139 -5.17 -13.99 -6.67
N LYS A 140 -5.04 -14.42 -7.92
CA LYS A 140 -3.95 -14.04 -8.82
C LYS A 140 -4.41 -12.88 -9.70
N LEU A 141 -3.58 -11.87 -9.81
CA LEU A 141 -3.76 -10.69 -10.64
C LEU A 141 -2.61 -10.63 -11.64
N HIS A 142 -2.92 -10.40 -12.91
CA HIS A 142 -1.95 -10.26 -13.99
C HIS A 142 -2.17 -8.95 -14.74
N TYR A 143 -1.07 -8.27 -15.08
CA TYR A 143 -1.07 -7.10 -15.94
C TYR A 143 0.23 -7.02 -16.72
N LEU A 144 0.11 -6.74 -18.01
CA LEU A 144 1.26 -6.41 -18.87
C LEU A 144 1.30 -4.90 -19.06
N SER A 145 2.27 -4.24 -18.43
CA SER A 145 2.54 -2.82 -18.63
C SER A 145 3.43 -2.66 -19.87
N ALA A 146 2.93 -1.96 -20.90
CA ALA A 146 3.63 -1.88 -22.18
C ALA A 146 4.90 -1.00 -22.12
N ASP A 147 5.83 -1.19 -23.07
CA ASP A 147 6.96 -0.27 -23.28
C ASP A 147 6.44 1.16 -23.50
N GLY A 148 6.99 2.11 -22.74
CA GLY A 148 6.61 3.51 -22.77
C GLY A 148 5.39 3.86 -21.92
N GLU A 149 4.73 2.89 -21.28
CA GLU A 149 3.61 3.18 -20.38
C GLU A 149 4.06 4.10 -19.25
N GLU A 150 3.38 5.24 -19.12
CA GLU A 150 3.72 6.34 -18.18
C GLU A 150 5.16 6.86 -18.31
N GLY A 151 5.83 6.60 -19.43
CA GLY A 151 7.20 7.02 -19.71
C GLY A 151 8.28 6.02 -19.31
N PHE A 152 7.93 4.86 -18.74
CA PHE A 152 8.88 3.83 -18.36
C PHE A 152 9.25 2.91 -19.55
N PRO A 153 10.54 2.58 -19.76
CA PRO A 153 10.96 1.67 -20.84
C PRO A 153 10.64 0.21 -20.53
N GLY A 154 10.48 -0.61 -21.57
CA GLY A 154 10.31 -2.06 -21.48
C GLY A 154 8.89 -2.49 -21.17
N ASN A 155 8.47 -3.59 -21.78
CA ASN A 155 7.30 -4.30 -21.32
C ASN A 155 7.61 -4.89 -19.95
N LEU A 156 6.70 -4.75 -18.99
CA LEU A 156 6.81 -5.35 -17.67
C LEU A 156 5.62 -6.31 -17.48
N ASP A 157 5.91 -7.60 -17.42
CA ASP A 157 4.93 -8.65 -17.18
C ASP A 157 4.83 -8.89 -15.67
N ILE A 158 3.67 -8.60 -15.09
CA ILE A 158 3.49 -8.50 -13.64
C ILE A 158 2.43 -9.48 -13.18
N HIS A 159 2.80 -10.28 -12.18
CA HIS A 159 1.89 -11.14 -11.45
C HIS A 159 1.88 -10.73 -9.98
N VAL A 160 0.71 -10.47 -9.43
CA VAL A 160 0.50 -10.23 -8.00
C VAL A 160 -0.44 -11.28 -7.47
N THR A 161 -0.05 -11.96 -6.39
CA THR A 161 -0.92 -12.93 -5.71
C THR A 161 -1.27 -12.41 -4.34
N TYR A 162 -2.58 -12.30 -4.10
CA TYR A 162 -3.16 -12.04 -2.80
C TYR A 162 -3.56 -13.37 -2.15
N THR A 163 -3.08 -13.61 -0.95
CA THR A 163 -3.43 -14.81 -0.18
C THR A 163 -3.90 -14.43 1.22
N LEU A 164 -5.00 -15.03 1.66
CA LEU A 164 -5.48 -14.94 3.04
C LEU A 164 -5.22 -16.29 3.75
N SER A 165 -4.19 -16.36 4.57
CA SER A 165 -3.83 -17.59 5.29
C SER A 165 -4.78 -17.88 6.45
N ASN A 166 -4.76 -19.12 6.94
CA ASN A 166 -5.47 -19.51 8.17
C ASN A 166 -4.87 -18.86 9.44
N GLN A 167 -3.78 -18.11 9.34
CA GLN A 167 -3.19 -17.35 10.45
C GLN A 167 -3.62 -15.87 10.44
N ASN A 168 -4.69 -15.53 9.70
CA ASN A 168 -5.16 -14.16 9.46
C ASN A 168 -4.07 -13.26 8.84
N GLU A 169 -3.29 -13.81 7.93
CA GLU A 169 -2.26 -13.08 7.21
C GLU A 169 -2.78 -12.72 5.81
N PHE A 170 -2.83 -11.43 5.52
CA PHE A 170 -2.93 -10.94 4.15
C PHE A 170 -1.54 -10.88 3.54
N ILE A 171 -1.23 -11.85 2.69
CA ILE A 171 0.06 -12.00 2.03
C ILE A 171 -0.07 -11.48 0.61
N ILE A 172 0.82 -10.57 0.23
CA ILE A 172 0.95 -10.05 -1.12
C ILE A 172 2.31 -10.49 -1.65
N THR A 173 2.29 -11.28 -2.71
CA THR A 173 3.49 -11.72 -3.43
C THR A 173 3.50 -11.07 -4.81
N TYR A 174 4.58 -10.35 -5.11
CA TYR A 174 4.82 -9.72 -6.40
C TYR A 174 5.88 -10.49 -7.16
N HIS A 175 5.63 -10.71 -8.44
CA HIS A 175 6.58 -11.28 -9.38
C HIS A 175 6.52 -10.48 -10.68
N ALA A 176 7.67 -10.02 -11.19
CA ALA A 176 7.70 -9.36 -12.49
C ALA A 176 8.97 -9.67 -13.29
N THR A 177 8.83 -9.66 -14.62
CA THR A 177 9.94 -9.77 -15.58
C THR A 177 9.81 -8.70 -16.66
N THR A 178 10.91 -8.40 -17.32
CA THR A 178 10.93 -7.37 -18.38
C THR A 178 11.71 -7.81 -19.60
N ASP A 179 11.36 -7.25 -20.76
CA ASP A 179 12.08 -7.45 -22.02
C ASP A 179 13.16 -6.37 -22.28
N LYS A 180 13.20 -5.32 -21.45
CA LYS A 180 14.19 -4.24 -21.53
C LYS A 180 14.44 -3.65 -20.15
N THR A 181 15.67 -3.23 -19.89
CA THR A 181 16.03 -2.64 -18.59
C THR A 181 15.10 -1.49 -18.21
N THR A 182 14.53 -1.57 -17.02
CA THR A 182 13.50 -0.65 -16.51
C THR A 182 13.63 -0.42 -15.01
N LEU A 183 12.78 0.43 -14.45
CA LEU A 183 12.63 0.61 -13.01
C LEU A 183 11.37 -0.11 -12.52
N VAL A 184 11.47 -0.78 -11.37
CA VAL A 184 10.34 -1.45 -10.71
C VAL A 184 10.43 -1.22 -9.21
N ASN A 185 9.37 -0.67 -8.62
CA ASN A 185 9.19 -0.55 -7.17
C ASN A 185 7.70 -0.71 -6.88
N LEU A 186 7.26 -1.94 -6.57
CA LEU A 186 5.84 -2.23 -6.38
C LEU A 186 5.47 -2.16 -4.91
N THR A 187 4.26 -1.68 -4.63
CA THR A 187 3.71 -1.70 -3.27
C THR A 187 2.18 -1.72 -3.30
N HIS A 188 1.58 -1.82 -2.11
CA HIS A 188 0.15 -1.73 -1.92
C HIS A 188 -0.15 -0.62 -0.92
N HIS A 189 -0.96 0.34 -1.33
CA HIS A 189 -1.22 1.56 -0.55
C HIS A 189 -2.40 1.39 0.40
N GLY A 190 -2.33 0.37 1.28
CA GLY A 190 -3.40 0.03 2.21
C GLY A 190 -3.61 1.10 3.28
N PHE A 191 -4.81 1.68 3.35
CA PHE A 191 -5.19 2.66 4.38
C PHE A 191 -5.89 1.95 5.54
N PHE A 192 -5.15 1.62 6.60
CA PHE A 192 -5.66 0.81 7.70
C PHE A 192 -6.29 1.66 8.82
N SER A 193 -7.52 1.33 9.18
CA SER A 193 -8.28 1.88 10.31
C SER A 193 -8.63 0.74 11.27
N LEU A 194 -7.69 0.32 12.12
CA LEU A 194 -7.84 -0.88 12.98
C LEU A 194 -9.01 -0.81 13.98
N SER A 195 -9.49 0.38 14.32
CA SER A 195 -10.74 0.57 15.09
C SER A 195 -11.97 0.05 14.34
N GLY A 196 -11.88 -0.01 13.02
CA GLY A 196 -13.00 -0.19 12.09
C GLY A 196 -13.38 1.14 11.42
N ILE A 197 -13.77 1.08 10.14
CA ILE A 197 -14.36 2.23 9.44
C ILE A 197 -15.73 2.61 10.03
N ALA A 198 -16.05 3.90 10.03
CA ALA A 198 -17.29 4.44 10.59
C ALA A 198 -17.64 5.79 9.96
N ASN A 199 -18.71 6.43 10.44
CA ASN A 199 -19.09 7.78 10.06
C ASN A 199 -19.19 8.71 11.29
N PRO A 200 -18.16 9.54 11.56
CA PRO A 200 -16.84 9.53 10.93
C PRO A 200 -15.97 8.34 11.37
N THR A 201 -15.03 7.93 10.51
CA THR A 201 -13.97 6.99 10.91
C THR A 201 -13.07 7.67 11.93
N ALA A 202 -12.77 6.97 13.04
CA ALA A 202 -11.93 7.49 14.11
C ALA A 202 -10.50 7.77 13.62
N THR A 203 -9.80 8.69 14.26
CA THR A 203 -8.38 8.92 13.97
C THR A 203 -7.52 7.76 14.46
N VAL A 204 -6.35 7.58 13.85
CA VAL A 204 -5.32 6.60 14.27
C VAL A 204 -4.43 7.15 15.39
N ASP A 205 -4.77 8.29 15.97
CA ASP A 205 -3.99 9.02 16.97
C ASP A 205 -3.61 8.14 18.17
N ASN A 206 -4.56 7.33 18.65
CA ASN A 206 -4.35 6.44 19.79
C ASN A 206 -3.65 5.13 19.44
N ASN A 207 -3.42 4.84 18.16
CA ASN A 207 -2.74 3.62 17.75
C ASN A 207 -1.30 3.63 18.28
N ILE A 208 -0.85 2.47 18.75
CA ILE A 208 0.50 2.25 19.24
C ILE A 208 1.30 1.59 18.12
N VAL A 209 2.35 2.25 17.68
CA VAL A 209 3.20 1.81 16.56
C VAL A 209 4.59 1.46 17.07
N THR A 210 5.18 0.41 16.49
CA THR A 210 6.59 0.05 16.62
C THR A 210 7.14 -0.22 15.23
N ILE A 211 8.32 0.31 14.90
CA ILE A 211 8.97 0.13 13.59
C ILE A 211 10.39 -0.39 13.82
N ASN A 212 10.75 -1.46 13.13
CA ASN A 212 12.08 -2.05 13.16
C ASN A 212 13.05 -1.29 12.24
N ALA A 213 13.35 -0.04 12.60
CA ALA A 213 14.20 0.85 11.83
C ALA A 213 15.01 1.78 12.75
N ASP A 214 16.32 1.80 12.58
CA ASP A 214 17.21 2.77 13.24
C ASP A 214 17.36 4.08 12.44
N PHE A 215 16.93 4.08 11.18
CA PHE A 215 17.07 5.20 10.27
C PHE A 215 15.79 5.47 9.47
N TYR A 216 15.69 6.68 8.93
CA TYR A 216 14.66 7.08 7.97
C TYR A 216 15.30 7.96 6.88
N THR A 217 14.52 8.27 5.85
CA THR A 217 14.93 9.17 4.76
C THR A 217 14.26 10.54 4.94
N PRO A 218 14.99 11.59 5.39
CA PRO A 218 14.44 12.93 5.46
C PRO A 218 14.04 13.44 4.09
N ILE A 219 12.94 14.18 4.02
CA ILE A 219 12.39 14.78 2.82
C ILE A 219 12.58 16.30 2.80
N ASP A 220 12.52 16.88 1.61
CA ASP A 220 12.37 18.31 1.40
C ASP A 220 10.88 18.73 1.42
N ASN A 221 10.65 20.02 1.17
CA ASN A 221 9.31 20.62 1.19
C ASN A 221 8.37 20.16 0.05
N VAL A 222 8.86 19.36 -0.90
CA VAL A 222 8.05 18.72 -1.95
C VAL A 222 8.06 17.20 -1.82
N SER A 223 8.40 16.70 -0.64
CA SER A 223 8.40 15.29 -0.24
C SER A 223 9.40 14.41 -1.01
N ILE A 224 10.50 14.98 -1.52
CA ILE A 224 11.60 14.23 -2.11
C ILE A 224 12.67 13.97 -1.05
N PRO A 225 13.19 12.74 -0.90
CA PRO A 225 14.30 12.49 -0.02
C PRO A 225 15.50 13.38 -0.33
N THR A 226 16.09 13.98 0.71
CA THR A 226 17.31 14.78 0.57
C THR A 226 18.48 13.92 0.04
N GLY A 227 18.44 12.62 0.33
CA GLY A 227 19.51 11.64 0.10
C GLY A 227 20.20 11.25 1.40
N GLU A 228 19.93 11.94 2.50
CA GLU A 228 20.39 11.54 3.82
C GLU A 228 19.69 10.24 4.29
N ILE A 229 20.43 9.43 5.05
CA ILE A 229 19.88 8.33 5.86
C ILE A 229 20.09 8.74 7.32
N ALA A 230 19.08 9.36 7.90
CA ALA A 230 19.15 10.00 9.22
C ALA A 230 18.74 9.01 10.31
N LYS A 231 19.36 9.11 11.49
CA LYS A 231 18.96 8.32 12.65
C LYS A 231 17.58 8.76 13.14
N VAL A 232 16.76 7.80 13.56
CA VAL A 232 15.50 8.10 14.26
C VAL A 232 15.73 8.51 15.71
N GLU A 233 16.83 8.04 16.32
CA GLU A 233 17.17 8.25 17.73
C GLU A 233 17.12 9.74 18.14
N GLY A 234 16.36 10.05 19.19
CA GLY A 234 16.24 11.40 19.71
C GLY A 234 15.33 12.33 18.88
N THR A 235 14.62 11.79 17.88
CA THR A 235 13.68 12.54 17.04
C THR A 235 12.23 12.03 17.23
N PRO A 236 11.22 12.80 16.80
CA PRO A 236 9.84 12.31 16.75
C PRO A 236 9.63 11.02 15.95
N MET A 237 10.54 10.71 15.02
CA MET A 237 10.52 9.50 14.18
C MET A 237 10.91 8.22 14.95
N ASP A 238 11.31 8.30 16.23
CA ASP A 238 11.76 7.11 16.98
C ASP A 238 10.60 6.20 17.41
N PHE A 239 10.23 5.26 16.53
CA PHE A 239 9.27 4.19 16.80
C PHE A 239 9.95 2.85 17.10
N ARG A 240 11.24 2.82 17.47
CA ARG A 240 11.93 1.56 17.81
C ARG A 240 11.33 0.88 19.04
N THR A 241 10.68 1.69 19.88
CA THR A 241 9.83 1.23 21.00
C THR A 241 8.37 1.57 20.71
N PRO A 242 7.40 0.89 21.34
CA PRO A 242 5.98 1.21 21.16
C PRO A 242 5.68 2.66 21.54
N GLN A 243 5.15 3.44 20.59
CA GLN A 243 4.75 4.84 20.79
C GLN A 243 3.37 5.08 20.20
N ARG A 244 2.56 5.92 20.85
CA ARG A 244 1.30 6.39 20.25
C ARG A 244 1.60 7.28 19.05
N VAL A 245 0.81 7.18 18.00
CA VAL A 245 0.94 8.04 16.81
C VAL A 245 0.85 9.53 17.22
N ASP A 246 -0.13 9.89 18.05
CA ASP A 246 -0.37 11.27 18.47
C ASP A 246 0.68 11.88 19.40
N SER A 247 1.54 11.06 20.00
CA SER A 247 2.45 11.51 21.06
C SER A 247 3.42 12.62 20.62
N ARG A 248 3.80 12.61 19.34
CA ARG A 248 4.82 13.50 18.77
C ARG A 248 4.52 13.99 17.35
N ILE A 249 3.39 13.59 16.75
CA ILE A 249 3.07 13.86 15.34
C ILE A 249 2.97 15.37 14.99
N ASN A 250 2.80 16.23 16.00
CA ASN A 250 2.73 17.68 15.85
C ASN A 250 3.90 18.40 16.55
N ASP A 251 4.97 17.70 16.90
CA ASP A 251 6.18 18.32 17.46
C ASP A 251 6.77 19.31 16.45
N PRO A 252 7.44 20.39 16.90
CA PRO A 252 8.10 21.37 16.03
C PRO A 252 9.39 20.78 15.43
N PHE A 253 9.21 19.82 14.52
CA PHE A 253 10.26 19.12 13.80
C PHE A 253 9.99 19.25 12.32
N GLU A 254 10.94 19.81 11.57
CA GLU A 254 10.80 20.18 10.16
C GLU A 254 10.14 19.09 9.30
N GLN A 255 10.51 17.84 9.53
CA GLN A 255 10.00 16.70 8.77
C GLN A 255 8.50 16.44 9.01
N LEU A 256 8.00 16.69 10.22
CA LEU A 256 6.55 16.62 10.52
C LEU A 256 5.79 17.79 9.90
N GLU A 257 6.41 18.96 9.79
CA GLU A 257 5.83 20.09 9.09
C GLU A 257 5.70 19.81 7.59
N PHE A 258 6.74 19.27 6.95
CA PHE A 258 6.70 18.87 5.53
C PHE A 258 5.68 17.76 5.26
N GLY A 259 5.58 16.77 6.15
CA GLY A 259 4.63 15.67 6.00
C GLY A 259 3.19 15.98 6.44
N ALA A 260 2.95 17.11 7.13
CA ALA A 260 1.73 17.37 7.92
C ALA A 260 1.39 16.25 8.94
N GLY A 261 2.43 15.58 9.43
CA GLY A 261 2.38 14.34 10.19
C GLY A 261 3.47 13.38 9.72
N TYR A 262 3.24 12.07 9.88
CA TYR A 262 4.18 11.09 9.32
C TYR A 262 3.83 10.82 7.85
N ASP A 263 4.82 11.02 6.98
CA ASP A 263 4.83 10.60 5.57
C ASP A 263 6.28 10.31 5.15
N HIS A 264 6.90 9.33 5.80
CA HIS A 264 8.34 9.06 5.66
C HIS A 264 8.63 7.60 5.39
N CYS A 265 9.68 7.35 4.59
CA CYS A 265 10.22 6.02 4.40
C CYS A 265 11.24 5.72 5.52
N TYR A 266 10.92 4.69 6.31
CA TYR A 266 11.79 4.12 7.32
C TYR A 266 12.70 3.07 6.68
N VAL A 267 13.98 3.11 7.03
CA VAL A 267 15.01 2.18 6.55
C VAL A 267 15.01 0.96 7.46
N LEU A 268 14.50 -0.17 6.96
CA LEU A 268 14.29 -1.36 7.78
C LEU A 268 15.61 -2.02 8.16
N ASN A 269 15.68 -2.45 9.43
CA ASN A 269 16.80 -3.21 9.95
C ASN A 269 16.79 -4.64 9.39
N LYS A 270 17.38 -4.79 8.21
CA LYS A 270 17.55 -6.07 7.51
C LYS A 270 18.87 -6.73 7.90
N ARG A 271 18.81 -8.01 8.27
CA ARG A 271 20.03 -8.83 8.43
C ARG A 271 20.68 -9.11 7.07
N GLU A 272 19.85 -9.36 6.07
CA GLU A 272 20.25 -9.62 4.69
C GLU A 272 19.19 -9.03 3.76
N ALA A 273 19.62 -8.40 2.66
CA ALA A 273 18.73 -7.79 1.68
C ALA A 273 17.79 -8.84 1.07
N GLY A 274 16.53 -8.46 0.84
CA GLY A 274 15.52 -9.36 0.26
C GLY A 274 14.97 -10.42 1.21
N THR A 275 15.50 -10.58 2.43
CA THR A 275 14.96 -11.54 3.40
C THR A 275 13.64 -11.03 4.01
N LEU A 276 12.65 -11.92 4.11
CA LEU A 276 11.39 -11.64 4.78
C LEU A 276 11.65 -11.46 6.29
N SER A 277 11.34 -10.27 6.81
CA SER A 277 11.55 -9.95 8.22
C SER A 277 10.49 -8.99 8.75
N PHE A 278 10.37 -8.90 10.07
CA PHE A 278 9.51 -7.93 10.74
C PHE A 278 9.90 -6.49 10.37
N ALA A 279 8.89 -5.68 10.05
CA ALA A 279 9.01 -4.29 9.64
C ALA A 279 8.35 -3.34 10.64
N ALA A 280 7.09 -3.60 10.98
CA ALA A 280 6.33 -2.76 11.90
C ALA A 280 5.23 -3.52 12.63
N LYS A 281 4.73 -2.96 13.72
CA LYS A 281 3.52 -3.38 14.43
C LYS A 281 2.67 -2.17 14.73
N CYS A 282 1.36 -2.28 14.54
CA CYS A 282 0.36 -1.30 14.92
C CYS A 282 -0.69 -1.96 15.80
N VAL A 283 -1.09 -1.33 16.89
CA VAL A 283 -2.13 -1.81 17.81
C VAL A 283 -3.13 -0.69 18.04
N GLU A 284 -4.42 -0.98 17.88
CA GLU A 284 -5.49 -0.08 18.30
C GLU A 284 -5.98 -0.54 19.69
N PRO A 285 -5.79 0.28 20.74
CA PRO A 285 -5.92 -0.19 22.12
C PRO A 285 -7.36 -0.50 22.56
N GLU A 286 -8.37 0.16 21.99
CA GLU A 286 -9.76 0.01 22.45
C GLU A 286 -10.35 -1.32 21.99
N SER A 287 -10.27 -1.63 20.70
CA SER A 287 -10.66 -2.92 20.13
C SER A 287 -9.67 -4.04 20.49
N GLY A 288 -8.41 -3.69 20.74
CA GLY A 288 -7.32 -4.65 20.89
C GLY A 288 -6.87 -5.27 19.57
N ARG A 289 -7.36 -4.81 18.41
CA ARG A 289 -6.87 -5.30 17.12
C ARG A 289 -5.42 -4.89 16.92
N SER A 290 -4.62 -5.81 16.42
CA SER A 290 -3.22 -5.56 16.04
C SER A 290 -2.95 -5.99 14.60
N MET A 291 -1.95 -5.34 14.01
CA MET A 291 -1.41 -5.69 12.71
C MET A 291 0.11 -5.68 12.78
N GLU A 292 0.73 -6.81 12.45
CA GLU A 292 2.17 -6.90 12.23
C GLU A 292 2.47 -6.90 10.74
N VAL A 293 3.52 -6.20 10.33
CA VAL A 293 3.97 -6.09 8.96
C VAL A 293 5.30 -6.81 8.82
N TYR A 294 5.38 -7.74 7.88
CA TYR A 294 6.61 -8.40 7.48
C TYR A 294 6.83 -8.14 5.99
N THR A 295 8.06 -7.93 5.56
CA THR A 295 8.34 -7.73 4.13
C THR A 295 9.73 -8.17 3.75
N THR A 296 9.98 -8.41 2.47
CA THR A 296 11.32 -8.55 1.87
C THR A 296 11.97 -7.21 1.54
N GLU A 297 11.17 -6.14 1.44
CA GLU A 297 11.62 -4.80 1.01
C GLU A 297 12.58 -4.14 2.01
N PRO A 298 13.49 -3.26 1.54
CA PRO A 298 14.45 -2.57 2.40
C PRO A 298 13.83 -1.41 3.18
N GLY A 299 12.66 -0.91 2.79
CA GLY A 299 12.00 0.22 3.43
C GLY A 299 10.50 0.00 3.63
N VAL A 300 9.92 0.85 4.49
CA VAL A 300 8.47 0.97 4.64
C VAL A 300 8.08 2.45 4.70
N GLN A 301 7.19 2.90 3.82
CA GLN A 301 6.55 4.20 3.96
C GLN A 301 5.52 4.11 5.08
N VAL A 302 5.61 5.01 6.05
CA VAL A 302 4.55 5.21 7.03
C VAL A 302 3.89 6.55 6.76
N TYR A 303 2.63 6.49 6.35
CA TYR A 303 1.80 7.64 6.05
C TYR A 303 0.54 7.63 6.91
N THR A 304 0.28 8.72 7.65
CA THR A 304 -0.86 8.84 8.57
C THR A 304 -2.07 9.52 7.93
N SER A 305 -2.34 9.33 6.64
CA SER A 305 -3.53 9.89 5.94
C SER A 305 -3.77 11.38 6.21
N ASN A 306 -2.68 12.17 6.24
CA ASN A 306 -2.68 13.55 6.71
C ASN A 306 -3.62 14.46 5.90
N TRP A 307 -3.83 14.12 4.61
CA TRP A 307 -4.56 14.93 3.65
C TRP A 307 -6.00 14.47 3.37
N HIS A 308 -6.46 13.43 4.06
CA HIS A 308 -7.88 13.05 4.01
C HIS A 308 -8.76 14.21 4.49
N ASN A 309 -9.91 14.40 3.82
CA ASN A 309 -10.76 15.58 4.03
C ASN A 309 -12.21 15.24 4.42
N GLY A 310 -12.49 13.99 4.77
CA GLY A 310 -13.83 13.54 5.16
C GLY A 310 -14.68 13.00 4.01
N PHE A 311 -14.07 12.66 2.87
CA PHE A 311 -14.79 12.06 1.75
C PHE A 311 -15.47 10.73 2.13
N GLU A 312 -16.51 10.39 1.40
CA GLU A 312 -17.33 9.19 1.63
C GLU A 312 -16.62 7.93 1.13
N GLY A 313 -16.74 6.85 1.91
CA GLY A 313 -16.28 5.51 1.58
C GLY A 313 -17.42 4.50 1.62
N ALA A 314 -17.06 3.22 1.79
CA ALA A 314 -18.03 2.13 1.79
C ALA A 314 -19.12 2.30 2.86
N HIS A 315 -20.38 2.07 2.48
CA HIS A 315 -21.54 2.02 3.37
C HIS A 315 -21.74 3.28 4.21
N GLY A 316 -21.44 4.44 3.63
CA GLY A 316 -21.60 5.75 4.26
C GLY A 316 -20.55 6.07 5.33
N ALA A 317 -19.47 5.28 5.43
CA ALA A 317 -18.29 5.67 6.20
C ALA A 317 -17.69 6.97 5.65
N THR A 318 -17.01 7.75 6.48
CA THR A 318 -16.26 8.93 6.04
C THR A 318 -14.84 8.90 6.55
N PHE A 319 -13.91 9.42 5.74
CA PHE A 319 -12.47 9.35 6.01
C PHE A 319 -11.90 10.75 6.25
N PRO A 320 -11.93 11.26 7.49
CA PRO A 320 -11.29 12.54 7.84
C PRO A 320 -9.76 12.40 7.90
N ALA A 321 -9.06 13.53 8.05
CA ALA A 321 -7.61 13.58 8.25
C ALA A 321 -7.20 12.62 9.37
N ARG A 322 -6.12 11.86 9.15
CA ARG A 322 -5.55 10.91 10.12
C ARG A 322 -6.50 9.79 10.54
N SER A 323 -7.46 9.40 9.69
CA SER A 323 -8.36 8.27 9.93
C SER A 323 -7.76 6.90 9.58
N ALA A 324 -6.61 6.88 8.91
CA ALA A 324 -5.87 5.67 8.57
C ALA A 324 -4.35 5.85 8.73
N ILE A 325 -3.67 4.71 8.80
CA ILE A 325 -2.22 4.62 8.68
C ILE A 325 -1.86 3.61 7.58
N CYS A 326 -0.89 3.96 6.75
CA CYS A 326 -0.35 3.12 5.68
C CYS A 326 1.02 2.56 6.07
N PHE A 327 1.32 1.35 5.61
CA PHE A 327 2.61 0.69 5.76
C PHE A 327 3.06 0.13 4.41
N GLU A 328 3.49 1.00 3.51
CA GLU A 328 3.85 0.61 2.14
C GLU A 328 5.27 0.05 2.15
N ALA A 329 5.40 -1.27 2.14
CA ALA A 329 6.71 -1.89 1.95
C ALA A 329 7.22 -1.63 0.54
N GLN A 330 8.42 -1.04 0.42
CA GLN A 330 8.98 -0.58 -0.85
C GLN A 330 10.50 -0.34 -0.76
N HIS A 331 11.12 -0.10 -1.91
CA HIS A 331 12.42 0.59 -1.97
C HIS A 331 12.26 2.08 -1.64
N PHE A 332 13.38 2.73 -1.31
CA PHE A 332 13.36 4.13 -0.89
C PHE A 332 12.88 5.06 -2.03
N PRO A 333 12.10 6.10 -1.72
CA PRO A 333 11.66 7.06 -2.73
C PRO A 333 12.86 7.70 -3.45
N ASP A 334 12.66 8.06 -4.72
CA ASP A 334 13.66 8.70 -5.57
C ASP A 334 15.00 7.94 -5.74
N THR A 335 15.06 6.62 -5.44
CA THR A 335 16.29 5.83 -5.62
C THR A 335 16.97 5.94 -6.99
N PRO A 336 16.25 6.11 -8.13
CA PRO A 336 16.91 6.30 -9.43
C PRO A 336 17.82 7.55 -9.49
N ASN A 337 17.59 8.53 -8.61
CA ASN A 337 18.37 9.77 -8.51
C ASN A 337 19.28 9.81 -7.27
N LYS A 338 19.32 8.72 -6.47
CA LYS A 338 20.11 8.60 -5.23
C LYS A 338 20.96 7.33 -5.30
N GLY A 339 22.10 7.38 -5.98
CA GLY A 339 22.89 6.19 -6.33
C GLY A 339 23.41 5.32 -5.17
N HIS A 340 23.36 5.80 -3.92
CA HIS A 340 23.69 5.02 -2.71
C HIS A 340 22.49 4.34 -2.06
N PHE A 341 21.27 4.59 -2.54
CA PHE A 341 20.08 3.87 -2.11
C PHE A 341 20.00 2.50 -2.82
N PRO A 342 19.25 1.52 -2.28
CA PRO A 342 19.01 0.25 -2.94
C PRO A 342 18.39 0.45 -4.33
N SER A 343 18.96 -0.21 -5.35
CA SER A 343 18.55 -0.04 -6.75
C SER A 343 17.15 -0.62 -7.02
N CYS A 344 16.35 0.10 -7.80
CA CYS A 344 15.08 -0.38 -8.37
C CYS A 344 15.20 -0.83 -9.83
N VAL A 345 16.42 -0.99 -10.36
CA VAL A 345 16.62 -1.40 -11.76
C VAL A 345 16.34 -2.90 -11.91
N LEU A 346 15.56 -3.27 -12.92
CA LEU A 346 15.33 -4.65 -13.34
C LEU A 346 15.88 -4.84 -14.77
N HIS A 347 16.75 -5.82 -14.97
CA HIS A 347 17.30 -6.15 -16.29
C HIS A 347 16.56 -7.35 -16.94
N PRO A 348 16.61 -7.48 -18.28
CA PRO A 348 16.14 -8.68 -18.95
C PRO A 348 16.87 -9.93 -18.46
N GLY A 349 16.11 -11.00 -18.20
CA GLY A 349 16.64 -12.25 -17.63
C GLY A 349 16.68 -12.27 -16.10
N GLU A 350 16.44 -11.15 -15.43
CA GLU A 350 16.23 -11.10 -13.99
C GLU A 350 14.73 -11.23 -13.65
N THR A 351 14.47 -11.47 -12.37
CA THR A 351 13.11 -11.55 -11.84
C THR A 351 12.97 -10.66 -10.62
N TYR A 352 12.02 -9.74 -10.66
CA TYR A 352 11.57 -9.00 -9.49
C TYR A 352 10.73 -9.94 -8.62
N ASN A 353 11.09 -10.07 -7.35
CA ASN A 353 10.30 -10.81 -6.37
C ASN A 353 10.23 -10.02 -5.06
N GLN A 354 9.01 -9.88 -4.55
CA GLN A 354 8.76 -9.21 -3.28
C GLN A 354 7.62 -9.92 -2.55
N VAL A 355 7.70 -9.99 -1.22
CA VAL A 355 6.59 -10.43 -0.37
C VAL A 355 6.35 -9.41 0.73
N THR A 356 5.09 -9.07 0.95
CA THR A 356 4.63 -8.29 2.11
C THR A 356 3.50 -9.04 2.79
N ILE A 357 3.51 -9.08 4.12
CA ILE A 357 2.52 -9.76 4.95
C ILE A 357 1.95 -8.76 5.94
N TYR A 358 0.64 -8.58 5.93
CA TYR A 358 -0.11 -7.91 6.99
C TYR A 358 -0.79 -8.99 7.83
N LYS A 359 -0.24 -9.26 9.02
CA LYS A 359 -0.72 -10.27 9.94
C LYS A 359 -1.63 -9.65 11.00
N PHE A 360 -2.90 -10.02 10.99
CA PHE A 360 -3.87 -9.50 11.94
C PHE A 360 -3.97 -10.36 13.19
N GLY A 361 -4.04 -9.70 14.35
CA GLY A 361 -4.12 -10.32 15.65
C GLY A 361 -4.98 -9.55 16.64
N VAL A 362 -4.99 -10.03 17.87
CA VAL A 362 -5.69 -9.44 19.01
C VAL A 362 -4.73 -9.40 20.19
N GLU A 363 -4.55 -8.21 20.77
CA GLU A 363 -3.89 -7.98 22.05
C GLU A 363 -4.96 -7.90 23.16
N LYS A 364 -4.69 -8.54 24.30
CA LYS A 364 -5.65 -8.64 25.41
C LYS A 364 -5.43 -7.58 26.48
#